data_AF-A0A2E9T6Y1-F1
#
_entry.id   AF-A0A2E9T6Y1-F1
#
_cell.length_a   1.000
_cell.length_b   1.000
_cell.length_c   1.000
_cell.angle_alpha   90.00
_cell.angle_beta   90.00
_cell.angle_gamma   90.00
#
_symmetry.space_group_name_H-M   'P 1'
#
loop_
_entity.id
_entity.type
_entity.pdbx_description
1 polymer ?
#
loop_
_entity_poly.entity_id
_entity_poly.type
_entity_poly.pdbx_seq_one_letter_code
_entity_poly.pdbx_strand_id
1 'polypeptide(L)' 'MSNKFFTKLFLFVFTFLFFMDFTNAQCSMCRAVLESEEGQQTAKGINNGIVYLMAIPYILVALVSWRIYKIYKS' A
#
# COMPACT_ATOMS: atom_id res chain seq x y z
N MET A 1 -19.20 4.31 24.53
CA MET A 1 -18.03 4.93 23.83
C MET A 1 -17.52 4.07 22.66
N SER A 2 -18.37 3.25 22.02
CA SER A 2 -17.90 2.13 21.17
C SER A 2 -18.19 2.32 19.66
N ASN A 3 -19.42 2.66 19.26
CA ASN A 3 -19.78 2.74 17.84
C ASN A 3 -19.21 3.97 17.10
N LYS A 4 -19.28 5.17 17.69
CA LYS A 4 -18.84 6.40 16.98
C LYS A 4 -17.35 6.41 16.64
N PHE A 5 -16.51 5.74 17.44
CA PHE A 5 -15.08 5.62 17.17
C PHE A 5 -14.81 4.65 16.02
N PHE A 6 -15.45 3.47 16.04
CA PHE A 6 -15.35 2.48 14.97
C PHE A 6 -15.89 3.03 13.64
N THR A 7 -17.00 3.77 13.64
CA THR A 7 -17.54 4.40 12.42
C THR A 7 -16.59 5.45 11.85
N LYS A 8 -15.94 6.27 12.71
CA LYS A 8 -14.95 7.26 12.27
C LYS A 8 -13.68 6.62 11.73
N LEU A 9 -13.20 5.56 12.39
CA LEU A 9 -12.04 4.80 11.94
C LEU A 9 -12.32 4.10 10.60
N PHE A 10 -13.50 3.50 10.46
CA PHE A 10 -13.94 2.88 9.21
C PHE A 10 -14.04 3.91 8.09
N LEU A 11 -14.66 5.07 8.33
CA LEU A 11 -14.72 6.17 7.36
C LEU A 11 -13.32 6.66 6.97
N PHE A 12 -12.42 6.82 7.94
CA PHE A 12 -11.05 7.25 7.68
C PHE A 12 -10.29 6.25 6.80
N VAL A 13 -10.35 4.96 7.12
CA VAL A 13 -9.70 3.89 6.34
C VAL A 13 -10.33 3.80 4.94
N PHE A 14 -11.66 3.86 4.85
CA PHE A 14 -12.37 3.86 3.58
C PHE A 14 -11.93 5.02 2.69
N THR A 15 -11.98 6.25 3.19
CA THR A 15 -11.51 7.43 2.44
C THR A 15 -10.03 7.31 2.07
N PHE A 16 -9.16 6.85 2.98
CA PHE A 16 -7.74 6.68 2.69
C PHE A 16 -7.48 5.69 1.54
N LEU A 17 -8.22 4.58 1.48
CA LEU A 17 -8.09 3.58 0.42
C LEU A 17 -8.55 4.13 -0.95
N PHE A 18 -9.61 4.94 -1.00
CA PHE A 18 -10.08 5.54 -2.26
C PHE A 18 -9.19 6.68 -2.76
N PHE A 19 -8.36 7.28 -1.90
CA PHE A 19 -7.44 8.36 -2.28
C PHE A 19 -6.05 7.87 -2.69
N MET A 20 -5.72 6.58 -2.51
CA MET A 20 -4.44 6.00 -2.95
C MET A 20 -4.27 6.00 -4.47
N ASP A 21 -5.36 5.81 -5.24
CA ASP A 21 -5.29 5.80 -6.71
C ASP A 21 -5.11 7.21 -7.30
N PHE A 22 -5.44 8.26 -6.54
CA PHE A 22 -5.31 9.66 -7.00
C PHE A 22 -3.89 10.21 -6.86
N THR A 23 -3.00 9.49 -6.21
CA THR A 23 -1.57 9.73 -6.37
C THR A 23 -1.12 9.09 -7.66
N ASN A 24 -1.46 9.71 -8.80
CA ASN A 24 -0.71 9.57 -10.04
C ASN A 24 0.76 9.69 -9.64
N ALA A 25 1.52 8.58 -9.73
CA ALA A 25 2.92 8.45 -9.30
C ALA A 25 3.61 9.82 -9.32
N GLN A 26 3.60 10.53 -8.19
CA GLN A 26 3.99 11.92 -8.18
C GLN A 26 5.48 11.89 -8.43
N CYS A 27 5.84 12.42 -9.61
CA CYS A 27 7.12 12.33 -10.30
C CYS A 27 7.32 11.05 -11.14
N SER A 28 7.00 11.15 -12.43
CA SER A 28 8.02 10.81 -13.42
C SER A 28 7.95 11.70 -14.66
N MET A 29 8.75 12.76 -14.64
CA MET A 29 9.51 13.11 -15.85
C MET A 29 10.31 11.90 -16.40
N CYS A 30 10.48 10.83 -15.61
CA CYS A 30 11.17 9.60 -15.98
C CYS A 30 10.45 8.72 -17.01
N ARG A 31 9.17 8.96 -17.37
CA ARG A 31 8.46 8.10 -18.34
C ARG A 31 9.17 8.06 -19.70
N ALA A 32 9.70 9.20 -20.15
CA ALA A 32 10.46 9.30 -21.40
C ALA A 32 11.82 8.56 -21.36
N VAL A 33 12.46 8.48 -20.18
CA VAL A 33 13.71 7.73 -20.01
C VAL A 33 13.43 6.22 -19.97
N LEU A 34 12.35 5.79 -19.29
CA LEU A 34 11.98 4.38 -19.13
C LEU A 34 11.42 3.72 -20.40
N GLU A 35 10.95 4.51 -21.37
CA GLU A 35 10.51 4.03 -22.69
C GLU A 35 11.67 3.78 -23.67
N SER A 36 12.89 4.21 -23.35
CA SER A 36 14.11 3.83 -24.08
C SER A 36 14.52 2.39 -23.76
N GLU A 37 15.28 1.74 -24.66
CA GLU A 37 15.76 0.36 -24.46
C GLU A 37 16.60 0.21 -23.17
N GLU A 38 17.45 1.18 -22.84
CA GLU A 38 18.19 1.23 -21.56
C GLU A 38 17.26 1.51 -20.36
N GLY A 39 16.22 2.32 -20.57
CA GLY A 39 15.19 2.63 -19.60
C GLY A 39 14.37 1.43 -19.16
N GLN A 40 14.15 0.44 -20.03
CA GLN A 40 13.32 -0.72 -19.73
C GLN A 40 13.89 -1.60 -18.61
N GLN A 41 15.22 -1.76 -18.52
CA GLN A 41 15.83 -2.48 -17.39
C GLN A 41 15.61 -1.73 -16.07
N THR A 42 15.81 -0.42 -16.08
CA THR A 42 15.59 0.45 -14.91
C THR A 42 14.11 0.42 -14.49
N ALA A 43 13.18 0.39 -15.45
CA ALA A 43 11.74 0.31 -15.19
C ALA A 43 11.36 -0.99 -14.47
N LYS A 44 11.94 -2.12 -14.89
CA LYS A 44 11.74 -3.43 -14.23
C LYS A 44 12.27 -3.41 -12.79
N GLY A 45 13.42 -2.78 -12.56
CA GLY A 45 13.98 -2.60 -11.22
C GLY A 45 13.05 -1.82 -10.28
N ILE A 46 12.49 -0.71 -10.78
CA ILE A 46 11.53 0.12 -10.03
C ILE A 46 10.24 -0.65 -9.72
N ASN A 47 9.67 -1.36 -10.70
CA ASN A 47 8.45 -2.15 -10.49
C ASN A 47 8.64 -3.22 -9.42
N ASN A 48 9.79 -3.91 -9.43
CA ASN A 48 10.14 -4.87 -8.39
C ASN A 48 10.27 -4.20 -7.02
N GLY A 49 10.85 -3.00 -6.95
CA GLY A 49 10.92 -2.19 -5.73
C GLY A 49 9.54 -1.80 -5.19
N ILE A 50 8.60 -1.39 -6.05
CA ILE A 50 7.22 -1.08 -5.66
C ILE A 50 6.54 -2.30 -5.07
N VAL A 51 6.61 -3.46 -5.76
CA VAL A 51 6.02 -4.71 -5.25
C VAL A 51 6.65 -5.11 -3.92
N TYR A 52 7.97 -4.98 -3.78
CA TYR A 52 8.68 -5.29 -2.54
C TYR A 52 8.22 -4.40 -1.37
N LEU A 53 8.13 -3.08 -1.59
CA LEU A 53 7.68 -2.14 -0.57
C LEU A 53 6.20 -2.31 -0.23
N MET A 54 5.36 -2.63 -1.22
CA MET A 54 3.94 -2.93 -1.00
C MET A 54 3.72 -4.23 -0.24
N ALA A 55 4.60 -5.24 -0.36
CA ALA A 55 4.47 -6.50 0.38
C ALA A 55 4.55 -6.30 1.90
N ILE A 56 5.35 -5.33 2.37
CA ILE A 56 5.57 -5.05 3.80
C ILE A 56 4.27 -4.76 4.56
N PRO A 57 3.42 -3.78 4.18
CA PRO A 57 2.19 -3.49 4.90
C PRO A 57 1.23 -4.68 4.94
N TYR A 58 1.14 -5.50 3.89
CA TYR A 58 0.29 -6.70 3.90
C TYR A 58 0.76 -7.75 4.91
N ILE A 59 2.08 -8.01 4.97
CA ILE A 59 2.67 -8.94 5.93
C ILE A 59 2.40 -8.46 7.36
N LEU A 60 2.60 -7.17 7.63
CA LEU A 60 2.36 -6.59 8.95
C LEU A 60 0.90 -6.75 9.38
N VAL A 61 -0.06 -6.46 8.49
CA VAL A 61 -1.49 -6.63 8.77
C VAL A 61 -1.82 -8.10 9.06
N ALA A 62 -1.27 -9.05 8.30
CA ALA A 62 -1.49 -10.47 8.53
C ALA A 62 -0.96 -10.93 9.90
N LEU A 63 0.25 -10.52 10.26
CA LEU A 63 0.86 -10.85 11.55
C LEU A 63 0.06 -10.27 12.73
N VAL A 64 -0.30 -8.98 12.65
CA VAL A 64 -1.10 -8.31 13.69
C VAL A 64 -2.46 -9.00 13.84
N SER A 65 -3.16 -9.26 12.74
CA SER A 65 -4.47 -9.91 12.75
C SER A 65 -4.41 -11.33 13.35
N TRP A 66 -3.36 -12.10 13.02
CA TRP A 66 -3.15 -13.43 13.59
C TRP A 66 -2.90 -13.39 15.10
N ARG A 67 -2.08 -12.43 15.58
CA ARG A 67 -1.83 -12.25 17.02
C ARG A 67 -3.11 -11.86 17.77
N ILE A 68 -3.89 -10.95 17.21
CA ILE A 68 -5.19 -10.55 17.74
C ILE A 68 -6.13 -11.78 17.83
N TYR A 69 -6.28 -12.54 16.75
CA TYR A 69 -7.12 -13.74 16.73
C TYR A 69 -6.72 -14.74 17.83
N LYS A 70 -5.41 -14.96 18.02
CA LYS A 70 -4.91 -15.85 19.07
C LYS A 70 -5.23 -15.35 20.48
N ILE A 71 -5.21 -14.03 20.71
CA ILE A 71 -5.56 -13.43 22.00
C ILE A 71 -7.05 -13.60 22.29
N TYR A 72 -7.94 -13.37 21.31
CA TYR A 72 -9.39 -13.46 21.50
C TYR A 72 -9.95 -14.89 21.48
N LYS A 73 -9.20 -15.85 20.91
CA LYS A 73 -9.54 -17.28 20.94
C LYS A 73 -8.92 -18.03 22.12
N SER A 74 -8.00 -17.38 22.85
CA SER A 74 -7.55 -17.85 24.17
C SER A 74 -8.56 -17.48 25.24
#